data_AF-A0A7C7VW04-F1
#
_entry.id   AF-A0A7C7VW04-F1
#
_cell.length_a   1.000
_cell.length_b   1.000
_cell.length_c   1.000
_cell.angle_alpha   90.00
_cell.angle_beta   90.00
_cell.angle_gamma   90.00
#
_symmetry.space_group_name_H-M   'P 1'
#
loop_
_entity.id
_entity.type
_entity.pdbx_description
1 polymer ?
#
loop_
_entity_poly.entity_id
_entity_poly.type
_entity_poly.pdbx_seq_one_letter_code
_entity_poly.pdbx_strand_id
1 'polypeptide(L)'
;MTKDQALRRAALVFALLGLGVLAVVGRLVQLQVVEHEEWLALAQAIQEDVVEIPQRRGTIYDRNGLPLACDVPGYSIALDNYHMTKPELLVGLLEEVLGLAPDEEDLEEALDALLL
;
A
#
# COMPACT_ATOMS: atom_id res chain seq x y z
N MET A 1 -45.56 -37.93 -1.81
CA MET A 1 -44.44 -37.64 -2.74
C MET A 1 -43.80 -38.96 -3.12
N THR A 2 -43.77 -39.32 -4.41
CA THR A 2 -43.16 -40.58 -4.86
C THR A 2 -41.64 -40.49 -4.77
N LYS A 3 -41.00 -41.52 -4.21
CA LYS A 3 -39.54 -41.54 -3.93
C LYS A 3 -38.70 -41.19 -5.16
N ASP A 4 -39.15 -41.58 -6.35
CA ASP A 4 -38.50 -41.29 -7.63
C ASP A 4 -38.44 -39.80 -7.98
N GLN A 5 -39.46 -39.02 -7.60
CA GLN A 5 -39.45 -37.57 -7.81
C GLN A 5 -38.44 -36.88 -6.88
N ALA A 6 -38.30 -37.37 -5.65
CA ALA A 6 -37.31 -36.85 -4.71
C ALA A 6 -35.88 -37.15 -5.17
N LEU A 7 -35.62 -38.37 -5.66
CA LEU A 7 -34.31 -38.77 -6.18
C LEU A 7 -33.90 -38.00 -7.44
N ARG A 8 -34.83 -37.76 -8.37
CA ARG A 8 -34.56 -36.94 -9.57
C ARG A 8 -34.25 -35.49 -9.24
N ARG A 9 -34.98 -34.90 -8.29
CA ARG A 9 -34.71 -33.53 -7.82
C ARG A 9 -33.36 -33.44 -7.12
N ALA A 10 -33.04 -34.40 -6.26
CA ALA A 10 -31.73 -34.46 -5.61
C ALA A 10 -30.59 -34.59 -6.63
N ALA A 11 -30.72 -35.50 -7.61
CA ALA A 11 -29.73 -35.67 -8.67
C ALA A 11 -29.50 -34.38 -9.49
N LEU A 12 -30.57 -33.65 -9.79
CA LEU A 12 -30.50 -32.37 -10.51
C LEU A 12 -29.76 -31.30 -9.68
N VAL A 13 -30.06 -31.21 -8.38
CA VAL A 13 -29.36 -30.31 -7.46
C VAL A 13 -27.88 -30.66 -7.36
N PHE A 14 -27.55 -31.95 -7.20
CA PHE A 14 -26.15 -32.39 -7.16
C PHE A 14 -25.41 -32.14 -8.48
N ALA A 15 -26.07 -32.32 -9.63
CA ALA A 15 -25.48 -31.99 -10.92
C ALA A 15 -25.20 -30.48 -11.05
N LEU A 16 -26.13 -29.63 -10.61
CA LEU A 16 -25.93 -28.18 -10.59
C LEU A 16 -24.77 -27.76 -9.67
N LEU A 17 -24.71 -28.33 -8.46
CA LEU A 17 -23.61 -28.07 -7.54
C LEU A 17 -22.27 -28.56 -8.11
N GLY A 18 -22.25 -29.76 -8.71
CA GLY A 18 -21.06 -30.30 -9.36
C GLY A 18 -20.57 -29.42 -10.51
N LEU A 19 -21.48 -28.88 -11.32
CA LEU A 19 -21.14 -27.94 -12.39
C LEU A 19 -20.60 -26.61 -11.83
N GLY A 20 -21.16 -26.13 -10.72
CA GLY A 20 -20.63 -24.95 -10.00
C GLY A 20 -19.20 -25.18 -9.50
N VAL A 21 -18.93 -26.35 -8.90
CA VAL A 21 -17.57 -26.72 -8.47
C VAL A 21 -16.61 -26.78 -9.66
N LEU A 22 -17.02 -27.39 -10.77
CA LEU A 22 -16.20 -27.47 -11.98
C LEU A 22 -15.89 -26.07 -12.56
N ALA A 23 -16.85 -25.14 -12.51
CA ALA A 23 -16.62 -23.77 -12.94
C ALA A 23 -15.55 -23.06 -12.06
N VAL A 24 -15.62 -23.23 -10.74
CA VAL A 24 -14.62 -22.68 -9.81
C VAL A 24 -13.24 -23.30 -10.06
N VAL A 25 -13.17 -24.63 -10.20
CA VAL A 25 -11.90 -25.32 -10.50
C VAL A 25 -11.33 -24.87 -11.84
N GLY A 26 -12.18 -24.73 -12.87
CA GLY A 26 -11.76 -24.18 -14.17
C GLY A 26 -11.18 -22.78 -14.05
N ARG A 27 -11.81 -21.91 -13.25
CA ARG A 27 -11.30 -20.56 -12.97
C ARG A 27 -9.97 -20.60 -12.22
N LEU A 28 -9.81 -21.51 -11.27
CA LEU A 28 -8.53 -21.71 -10.56
C LEU A 28 -7.43 -22.16 -11.51
N VAL A 29 -7.72 -23.11 -12.40
CA VAL A 29 -6.75 -23.57 -13.41
C VAL A 29 -6.37 -22.44 -14.35
N GLN A 30 -7.32 -21.60 -14.77
CA GLN A 30 -7.00 -20.41 -15.58
C GLN A 30 -5.98 -19.51 -14.85
N LEU A 31 -6.28 -19.12 -13.61
CA LEU A 31 -5.41 -18.23 -12.84
C LEU A 31 -4.04 -18.86 -12.54
N GLN A 32 -4.03 -20.14 -12.17
CA GLN A 32 -2.83 -20.82 -11.70
C GLN A 32 -1.94 -21.40 -12.79
N VAL A 33 -2.49 -21.72 -13.97
CA VAL A 33 -1.74 -22.38 -15.06
C VAL A 33 -1.58 -21.46 -16.25
N VAL A 34 -2.65 -20.79 -16.69
CA VAL A 34 -2.59 -19.92 -17.87
C VAL A 34 -1.95 -18.59 -17.52
N GLU A 35 -2.36 -18.00 -16.41
CA GLU A 35 -1.89 -16.68 -15.95
C GLU A 35 -0.77 -16.79 -14.89
N HIS A 36 -0.19 -17.98 -14.70
CA HIS A 36 0.80 -18.25 -13.65
C HIS A 36 1.94 -17.24 -13.62
N GLU A 37 2.58 -17.04 -14.78
CA GLU A 37 3.79 -16.22 -14.92
C GLU A 37 3.50 -14.75 -14.59
N GLU A 38 2.33 -14.24 -14.99
CA GLU A 38 1.93 -12.86 -14.71
C GLU A 38 1.74 -12.63 -13.21
N TRP A 39 1.00 -13.51 -12.54
CA TRP A 39 0.78 -13.42 -11.11
C TRP A 39 2.05 -13.67 -10.29
N LEU A 40 2.96 -14.53 -10.77
CA LEU A 40 4.25 -14.77 -10.13
C LEU A 40 5.16 -13.54 -10.24
N ALA A 41 5.23 -12.92 -11.42
CA ALA A 41 6.02 -11.71 -11.63
C ALA A 41 5.50 -10.55 -10.76
N LEU A 42 4.18 -10.37 -10.68
CA LEU A 42 3.56 -9.37 -9.81
C LEU A 42 3.89 -9.61 -8.33
N ALA A 43 3.80 -10.87 -7.88
CA ALA A 43 4.14 -11.23 -6.50
C ALA A 43 5.62 -10.96 -6.18
N GLN A 44 6.53 -11.27 -7.10
CA GLN A 44 7.96 -11.00 -6.94
C GLN A 44 8.24 -9.49 -6.86
N ALA A 45 7.61 -8.69 -7.72
CA ALA A 45 7.78 -7.24 -7.73
C ALA A 45 7.28 -6.58 -6.42
N ILE A 46 6.24 -7.13 -5.79
CA ILE A 46 5.74 -6.64 -4.50
C ILE A 46 6.63 -7.10 -3.35
N GLN A 47 7.21 -8.30 -3.43
CA GLN A 47 8.02 -8.88 -2.35
C GLN A 47 9.44 -8.30 -2.30
N GLU A 48 10.02 -7.98 -3.46
CA GLU A 48 11.37 -7.45 -3.59
C GLU A 48 11.31 -5.97 -4.00
N ASP A 49 11.21 -5.09 -3.00
CA ASP A 49 11.43 -3.67 -3.22
C ASP A 49 12.93 -3.37 -3.10
N VAL A 50 13.59 -3.14 -4.25
CA VAL A 50 15.01 -2.81 -4.31
C VAL A 50 15.17 -1.33 -4.02
N VAL A 51 15.36 -1.00 -2.75
CA VAL A 51 15.67 0.37 -2.32
C VAL A 51 17.17 0.59 -2.44
N GLU A 52 17.58 1.49 -3.33
CA GLU A 52 18.97 1.95 -3.40
C GLU A 52 19.32 2.71 -2.11
N ILE A 53 20.31 2.22 -1.35
CA ILE A 53 20.82 2.94 -0.19
C ILE A 53 21.87 3.93 -0.70
N PRO A 54 21.62 5.25 -0.62
CA PRO A 54 22.60 6.23 -1.05
C PRO A 54 23.87 6.11 -0.19
N GLN A 55 25.02 6.15 -0.85
CA GLN A 55 26.31 6.17 -0.17
C GLN A 55 26.46 7.49 0.59
N ARG A 56 26.91 7.44 1.85
CA ARG A 56 27.22 8.66 2.62
C ARG A 56 28.45 9.35 2.03
N ARG A 57 28.38 10.67 1.85
CA ARG A 57 29.51 11.49 1.44
C ARG A 57 30.50 11.62 2.60
N GLY A 58 31.79 11.60 2.27
CA GLY A 58 32.83 11.92 3.24
C GLY A 58 32.78 13.39 3.69
N THR A 59 33.19 13.64 4.93
CA THR A 59 33.37 14.99 5.46
C THR A 59 34.53 15.69 4.74
N ILE A 60 34.31 16.92 4.27
CA ILE A 60 35.34 17.75 3.65
C ILE A 60 36.04 18.55 4.76
N TYR A 61 37.37 18.48 4.80
CA TYR A 61 38.20 19.21 5.78
C TYR A 61 39.05 20.29 5.09
N ASP A 62 39.32 21.38 5.80
CA ASP A 62 40.37 22.34 5.43
C ASP A 62 41.77 21.79 5.78
N ARG A 63 42.84 22.46 5.32
CA ARG A 63 44.25 22.12 5.60
C ARG A 63 44.60 21.99 7.08
N ASN A 64 43.81 22.63 7.95
CA ASN A 64 43.97 22.58 9.41
C ASN A 64 43.16 21.47 10.09
N GLY A 65 42.44 20.64 9.31
CA GLY A 65 41.60 19.56 9.83
C GLY A 65 40.23 20.00 10.33
N LEU A 66 39.80 21.25 10.05
CA LEU A 66 38.47 21.73 10.40
C LEU A 66 37.43 21.25 9.35
N PRO A 67 36.31 20.63 9.74
CA PRO A 67 35.28 20.21 8.80
C PRO A 67 34.58 21.44 8.19
N LEU A 68 34.57 21.51 6.85
CA LEU A 68 33.88 22.54 6.07
C LEU A 68 32.49 22.10 5.62
N ALA A 69 32.30 20.80 5.36
CA ALA A 69 31.01 20.25 4.98
C ALA A 69 30.90 18.77 5.39
N CYS A 70 29.81 18.42 6.08
CA CYS A 70 29.49 17.06 6.50
C CYS A 70 28.06 16.71 6.09
N ASP A 71 27.77 15.41 6.02
CA ASP A 71 26.40 14.94 5.87
C ASP A 71 25.68 15.02 7.23
N VAL A 72 24.48 15.59 7.22
CA VAL A 72 23.59 15.68 8.38
C VAL A 72 22.30 14.96 8.04
N PRO A 73 21.76 14.08 8.91
CA PRO A 73 20.49 13.44 8.65
C PRO A 73 19.37 14.49 8.57
N GLY A 74 18.71 14.57 7.42
CA GLY A 74 17.47 15.32 7.24
C GLY A 74 16.27 14.43 7.54
N TYR A 75 15.30 14.94 8.29
CA TYR A 75 14.03 14.28 8.53
C TYR A 75 12.95 15.01 7.76
N SER A 76 12.14 14.27 7.01
CA SER A 76 10.94 14.77 6.35
C SER A 76 9.75 13.97 6.87
N ILE A 77 8.68 14.67 7.21
CA ILE A 77 7.42 14.07 7.67
C ILE A 77 6.40 14.33 6.57
N ALA A 78 5.71 13.29 6.13
CA ALA A 78 4.62 13.37 5.15
C ALA A 78 3.35 12.77 5.75
N LEU A 79 2.20 13.30 5.36
CA LEU A 79 0.89 12.83 5.80
C LEU A 79 0.18 12.14 4.64
N ASP A 80 -0.46 11.01 4.94
CA ASP A 80 -1.35 10.31 4.00
C ASP A 80 -2.79 10.70 4.30
N ASN A 81 -3.43 11.32 3.31
CA ASN A 81 -4.77 11.90 3.44
C ASN A 81 -5.86 10.83 3.39
N TYR A 82 -5.61 9.72 2.69
CA TYR A 82 -6.66 8.76 2.35
C TYR A 82 -7.26 8.04 3.56
N HIS A 83 -6.45 7.87 4.62
CA HIS A 83 -6.85 7.18 5.84
C HIS A 83 -7.08 8.12 7.03
N MET A 84 -7.12 9.43 6.80
CA MET A 84 -7.16 10.42 7.87
C MET A 84 -8.60 10.75 8.30
N THR A 85 -8.89 10.61 9.59
CA THR A 85 -10.24 10.84 10.13
C THR A 85 -10.48 12.29 10.56
N LYS A 86 -9.45 13.00 11.06
CA LYS A 86 -9.56 14.35 11.63
C LYS A 86 -8.31 15.20 11.31
N PRO A 87 -8.25 15.83 10.12
CA PRO A 87 -7.09 16.62 9.67
C PRO A 87 -6.73 17.74 10.65
N GLU A 88 -7.73 18.50 11.11
CA GLU A 88 -7.52 19.75 11.85
C GLU A 88 -6.89 19.50 13.22
N LEU A 89 -7.27 18.40 13.88
CA LEU A 89 -6.66 17.99 15.14
C LEU A 89 -5.23 17.48 14.97
N LEU A 90 -4.95 16.84 13.82
CA LEU A 90 -3.61 16.33 13.55
C LEU A 90 -2.64 17.48 13.30
N VAL A 91 -3.06 18.49 12.53
CA VAL A 91 -2.23 19.66 12.25
C VAL A 91 -1.89 20.41 13.53
N GLY A 92 -2.88 20.68 14.40
CA GLY A 92 -2.61 21.33 15.68
C GLY A 92 -1.65 20.54 16.59
N LEU A 93 -1.72 19.20 16.59
CA LEU A 93 -0.77 18.36 17.32
C LEU A 93 0.64 18.44 16.72
N LEU A 94 0.75 18.45 15.39
CA LEU A 94 2.04 18.54 14.70
C LEU A 94 2.69 19.90 14.91
N GLU A 95 1.91 20.99 14.92
CA GLU A 95 2.38 22.34 15.26
C GLU A 95 2.98 22.38 16.67
N GLU A 96 2.28 21.84 17.66
CA GLU A 96 2.74 21.81 19.05
C GLU A 96 4.04 20.99 19.20
N VAL A 97 4.11 19.81 18.59
CA VAL A 97 5.25 18.90 18.72
C VAL A 97 6.46 19.37 17.91
N LEU A 98 6.24 19.92 16.71
CA LEU A 98 7.32 20.36 15.81
C LEU A 98 7.73 21.81 16.06
N GLY A 99 6.97 22.57 16.85
CA GLY A 99 7.24 23.98 17.11
C GLY A 99 7.16 24.85 15.86
N LEU A 100 6.36 24.43 14.88
CA LEU A 100 6.10 25.20 13.66
C LEU A 100 5.17 26.35 14.03
N ALA A 101 5.61 27.59 13.80
CA ALA A 101 4.71 28.74 13.80
C ALA A 101 4.12 28.82 12.39
N PRO A 102 2.84 28.50 12.18
CA PRO A 102 2.24 28.58 10.86
C PRO A 102 2.20 30.05 10.43
N ASP A 103 2.63 30.34 9.20
CA ASP A 103 2.04 31.47 8.48
C ASP A 103 0.61 31.03 8.13
N GLU A 104 -0.40 31.88 8.37
CA GLU A 104 -1.82 31.48 8.20
C GLU A 104 -2.11 31.01 6.76
N GLU A 105 -1.38 31.52 5.77
CA GLU A 105 -1.45 31.09 4.36
C GLU A 105 -0.96 29.65 4.13
N ASP A 106 0.13 29.23 4.78
CA ASP A 106 0.70 27.88 4.61
C ASP A 106 -0.21 26.80 5.20
N LEU A 107 -0.96 27.15 6.25
CA LEU A 107 -1.91 26.26 6.92
C LEU A 107 -3.17 26.05 6.08
N GLU A 108 -3.72 27.11 5.48
CA GLU A 108 -4.87 26.99 4.58
C GLU A 108 -4.51 26.20 3.33
N GLU A 109 -3.33 26.43 2.73
CA GLU A 109 -2.86 25.66 1.58
C GLU A 109 -2.66 24.18 1.93
N ALA A 110 -2.09 23.88 3.10
CA ALA A 110 -1.94 22.50 3.56
C ALA A 110 -3.32 21.84 3.78
N LEU A 111 -4.26 22.51 4.45
CA LEU A 111 -5.61 21.98 4.69
C LEU A 111 -6.40 21.79 3.39
N ASP A 112 -6.30 22.68 2.42
CA ASP A 112 -6.94 22.53 1.10
C ASP A 112 -6.32 21.37 0.32
N ALA A 113 -5.00 21.19 0.39
CA ALA A 113 -4.31 20.03 -0.19
C ALA A 113 -4.71 18.71 0.50
N LEU A 114 -5.18 18.75 1.76
CA LEU A 114 -5.70 17.59 2.48
C LEU A 114 -7.14 17.21 2.08
N LEU A 115 -7.90 18.12 1.45
CA LEU A 115 -9.31 17.93 1.09
C LEU A 115 -9.56 17.51 -0.37
N LEU A 116 -8.50 17.37 -1.18
CA LEU A 116 -8.54 16.86 -2.56
C LEU A 116 -8.22 15.36 -2.64
#